data_AF-A0A7W6MB48-F1
#
_entry.id   AF-A0A7W6MB48-F1
#
_cell.length_a   1.000
_cell.length_b   1.000
_cell.length_c   1.000
_cell.angle_alpha   90.00
_cell.angle_beta   90.00
_cell.angle_gamma   90.00
#
_symmetry.space_group_name_H-M   'P 1'
#
loop_
_entity.id
_entity.type
_entity.pdbx_description
1 polymer ?
#
loop_
_entity_poly.entity_id
_entity_poly.type
_entity_poly.pdbx_seq_one_letter_code
_entity_poly.pdbx_strand_id
1 'polypeptide(L)'
;MSFQPTFPGLFSPAQGAQPVQTDAPLPATEKQIAYATTLAAKSGDPLPDGITADRAALSKWIDAHKAPAPQGRFSDYPSSKQVAFAERIARLKRNPVPPECFKDRALMSRWIDSNKPR
;
A
#
# COMPACT_ATOMS: atom_id res chain seq x y z
N MET A 1 42.60 6.97 38.70
CA MET A 1 41.48 6.10 39.08
C MET A 1 40.20 6.71 38.53
N SER A 2 39.78 6.30 37.34
CA SER A 2 38.58 6.83 36.67
C SER A 2 37.42 5.86 36.85
N PHE A 3 36.44 6.25 37.67
CA PHE A 3 35.18 5.52 37.85
C PHE A 3 34.25 5.83 36.66
N GLN A 4 33.91 4.81 35.87
CA GLN A 4 32.74 4.88 34.99
C GLN A 4 31.53 4.28 35.73
N PRO A 5 30.41 4.99 35.87
CA PRO A 5 29.19 4.39 36.39
C PRO A 5 28.52 3.57 35.29
N THR A 6 28.47 2.25 35.48
CA THR A 6 27.65 1.32 34.70
C THR A 6 26.20 1.51 35.10
N PHE A 7 25.38 2.10 34.22
CA PHE A 7 23.93 2.12 34.38
C PHE A 7 23.34 0.74 34.02
N PRO A 8 22.62 0.08 34.94
CA PRO A 8 22.03 -1.22 34.66
C PRO A 8 20.78 -1.06 33.78
N GLY A 9 20.86 -1.56 32.55
CA GLY A 9 19.77 -2.36 31.96
C GLY A 9 18.55 -1.66 31.38
N LEU A 10 18.67 -0.54 30.66
CA LEU A 10 17.54 0.02 29.89
C LEU A 10 17.64 -0.15 28.37
N PHE A 11 18.81 -0.53 27.83
CA PHE A 11 19.00 -0.79 26.41
C PHE A 11 19.95 -1.97 26.18
N SER A 12 19.41 -3.19 26.26
CA SER A 12 20.06 -4.39 25.72
C SER A 12 19.72 -4.48 24.23
N PRO A 13 20.67 -4.33 23.28
CA PRO A 13 20.37 -4.31 21.84
C PRO A 13 20.25 -5.73 21.24
N ALA A 14 19.81 -6.72 22.00
CA ALA A 14 19.84 -8.13 21.58
C ALA A 14 18.47 -8.69 21.13
N GLN A 15 17.39 -7.91 21.23
CA GLN A 15 16.05 -8.36 20.84
C GLN A 15 15.52 -7.40 19.79
N GLY A 16 15.70 -7.76 18.52
CA GLY A 16 14.96 -7.14 17.42
C GLY A 16 13.47 -7.15 17.74
N ALA A 17 12.74 -6.15 17.23
CA ALA A 17 11.32 -5.93 17.48
C ALA A 17 10.52 -7.25 17.40
N GLN A 18 10.23 -7.84 18.56
CA GLN A 18 9.31 -8.97 18.66
C GLN A 18 7.93 -8.41 18.35
N PRO A 19 7.22 -8.92 17.33
CA PRO A 19 5.86 -8.49 17.08
C PRO A 19 5.03 -8.80 18.32
N VAL A 20 4.41 -7.77 18.89
CA VAL A 20 3.47 -7.92 20.01
C VAL A 20 2.32 -8.81 19.51
N GLN A 21 2.32 -10.08 19.93
CA GLN A 21 1.22 -11.00 19.69
C GLN A 21 0.07 -10.61 20.62
N THR A 22 -0.76 -9.67 20.19
CA THR A 22 -2.09 -9.48 20.76
C THR A 22 -3.01 -10.57 20.22
N ASP A 23 -3.32 -11.56 21.05
CA ASP A 23 -4.25 -12.68 20.78
C ASP A 23 -5.71 -12.23 20.59
N ALA A 24 -6.02 -10.95 20.85
CA ALA A 24 -7.35 -10.38 20.63
C ALA A 24 -7.49 -9.82 19.21
N PRO A 25 -8.54 -10.19 18.46
CA PRO A 25 -8.81 -9.61 17.14
C PRO A 25 -9.04 -8.10 17.29
N LEU A 26 -8.16 -7.33 16.65
CA LEU A 26 -8.28 -5.87 16.63
C LEU A 26 -9.46 -5.49 15.73
N PRO A 27 -10.25 -4.47 16.12
CA PRO A 27 -11.33 -3.97 15.26
C PRO A 27 -10.79 -3.43 13.95
N ALA A 28 -11.59 -3.55 12.88
CA ALA A 28 -11.24 -3.02 11.58
C ALA A 28 -11.11 -1.49 11.61
N THR A 29 -10.13 -0.98 10.87
CA THR A 29 -9.94 0.47 10.73
C THR A 29 -11.07 1.09 9.89
N GLU A 30 -11.49 2.32 10.19
CA GLU A 30 -12.53 3.05 9.41
C GLU A 30 -12.25 3.05 7.90
N LYS A 31 -10.99 3.24 7.50
CA LYS A 31 -10.57 3.20 6.08
C LYS A 31 -10.84 1.84 5.43
N GLN A 32 -10.65 0.74 6.15
CA GLN A 32 -10.91 -0.59 5.63
C GLN A 32 -12.42 -0.84 5.50
N ILE A 33 -13.21 -0.38 6.47
CA ILE A 33 -14.68 -0.50 6.42
C ILE A 33 -15.21 0.30 5.23
N ALA A 34 -14.82 1.57 5.08
CA ALA A 34 -15.24 2.40 3.95
C ALA A 34 -14.86 1.76 2.60
N TYR A 35 -13.65 1.23 2.48
CA TYR A 35 -13.21 0.56 1.26
C TYR A 35 -14.03 -0.71 0.98
N ALA A 36 -14.23 -1.56 1.99
CA ALA A 36 -15.04 -2.77 1.87
C ALA A 36 -16.49 -2.46 1.47
N THR A 37 -17.11 -1.44 2.04
CA THR A 37 -18.46 -0.98 1.66
C THR A 37 -18.52 -0.55 0.20
N THR A 38 -17.53 0.20 -0.28
CA THR A 38 -17.49 0.57 -1.71
C THR A 38 -17.26 -0.62 -2.63
N LEU A 39 -16.54 -1.64 -2.16
CA LEU A 39 -16.27 -2.85 -2.91
C LEU A 39 -17.52 -3.72 -3.02
N ALA A 40 -18.24 -3.91 -1.91
CA ALA A 40 -19.53 -4.60 -1.86
C ALA A 40 -20.58 -3.94 -2.75
N ALA A 41 -20.68 -2.61 -2.72
CA ALA A 41 -21.59 -1.88 -3.59
C ALA A 41 -21.26 -2.04 -5.09
N LYS A 42 -19.99 -2.30 -5.43
CA LYS A 42 -19.55 -2.50 -6.81
C LYS A 42 -19.66 -3.94 -7.29
N SER A 43 -19.39 -4.92 -6.43
CA SER A 43 -19.50 -6.34 -6.78
C SER A 43 -20.92 -6.89 -6.64
N GLY A 44 -21.77 -6.22 -5.85
CA GLY A 44 -23.10 -6.71 -5.49
C GLY A 44 -23.10 -7.70 -4.33
N ASP A 45 -21.94 -7.97 -3.72
CA ASP A 45 -21.80 -8.91 -2.61
C ASP A 45 -21.89 -8.16 -1.27
N PRO A 46 -22.90 -8.42 -0.42
CA PRO A 46 -23.01 -7.78 0.88
C PRO A 46 -21.87 -8.18 1.82
N LEU A 47 -21.46 -7.26 2.70
CA LEU A 47 -20.48 -7.57 3.75
C LEU A 47 -21.09 -8.59 4.73
N PRO A 48 -20.36 -9.64 5.12
CA PRO A 48 -20.80 -10.56 6.16
C PRO A 48 -21.00 -9.87 7.51
N ASP A 49 -22.01 -10.30 8.26
CA ASP A 49 -22.30 -9.73 9.59
C ASP A 49 -21.11 -9.91 10.54
N GLY A 50 -20.76 -8.84 11.26
CA GLY A 50 -19.68 -8.86 12.26
C GLY A 50 -18.26 -8.86 11.70
N ILE A 51 -18.05 -8.83 10.37
CA ILE A 51 -16.71 -8.83 9.77
C ILE A 51 -15.85 -7.60 10.14
N THR A 52 -16.50 -6.52 10.56
CA THR A 52 -15.82 -5.29 11.02
C THR A 52 -15.18 -5.43 12.39
N ALA A 53 -15.55 -6.46 13.17
CA ALA A 53 -14.96 -6.73 14.49
C ALA A 53 -13.55 -7.34 14.38
N ASP A 54 -13.22 -7.97 13.24
CA ASP A 54 -11.90 -8.54 13.00
C ASP A 54 -11.25 -7.90 11.76
N ARG A 55 -10.22 -7.10 12.03
CA ARG A 55 -9.38 -6.47 11.00
C ARG A 55 -8.78 -7.46 10.01
N ALA A 56 -8.36 -8.64 10.47
CA ALA A 56 -7.73 -9.65 9.62
C ALA A 56 -8.77 -10.31 8.72
N ALA A 57 -9.94 -10.66 9.25
CA ALA A 57 -11.06 -11.16 8.47
C ALA A 57 -11.51 -10.16 7.39
N LEU A 58 -11.68 -8.88 7.74
CA LEU A 58 -12.04 -7.84 6.78
C LEU A 58 -10.98 -7.68 5.69
N SER A 59 -9.69 -7.71 6.04
CA SER A 59 -8.61 -7.62 5.05
C SER A 59 -8.64 -8.81 4.08
N LYS A 60 -8.82 -10.04 4.58
CA LYS A 60 -8.91 -11.23 3.73
C LYS A 60 -10.11 -11.16 2.79
N TRP A 61 -11.26 -10.71 3.28
CA TRP A 61 -12.45 -10.52 2.44
C TRP A 61 -12.21 -9.47 1.35
N ILE A 62 -11.62 -8.34 1.72
CA ILE A 62 -11.24 -7.29 0.77
C ILE A 62 -10.32 -7.87 -0.31
N ASP A 63 -9.29 -8.65 0.07
CA ASP A 63 -8.32 -9.19 -0.89
C ASP A 63 -8.94 -10.24 -1.82
N ALA A 64 -9.92 -11.01 -1.35
CA ALA A 64 -10.68 -11.96 -2.17
C ALA A 64 -11.64 -11.27 -3.16
N HIS A 65 -12.20 -10.11 -2.81
CA HIS A 65 -13.19 -9.39 -3.62
C HIS A 65 -12.56 -8.25 -4.44
N LYS A 66 -11.26 -7.98 -4.27
CA LYS A 66 -10.54 -7.05 -5.14
C LYS A 66 -10.49 -7.60 -6.55
N ALA A 67 -10.62 -6.71 -7.54
CA ALA A 67 -10.36 -7.08 -8.93
C ALA A 67 -8.96 -7.71 -9.02
N PRO A 68 -8.82 -8.87 -9.67
CA PRO A 68 -7.53 -9.51 -9.82
C PRO A 68 -6.55 -8.55 -10.49
N ALA A 69 -5.29 -8.60 -10.09
CA ALA A 69 -4.25 -7.86 -10.79
C ALA A 69 -4.33 -8.21 -12.28
N PRO A 70 -4.19 -7.23 -13.19
CA PRO A 70 -4.26 -7.51 -14.63
C PRO A 70 -3.21 -8.57 -14.98
N GLN A 71 -3.66 -9.74 -15.39
CA GLN A 71 -2.83 -10.85 -15.84
C GLN A 71 -2.78 -10.86 -17.38
N GLY A 72 -1.60 -11.05 -17.96
CA GLY A 72 -1.41 -11.17 -19.40
C GLY A 72 -0.26 -10.32 -19.94
N ARG A 73 -0.08 -10.30 -21.26
CA ARG A 73 1.07 -9.68 -21.95
C ARG A 73 1.31 -8.19 -21.64
N PHE A 74 0.30 -7.49 -21.11
CA PHE A 74 0.35 -6.06 -20.79
C PHE A 74 0.35 -5.80 -19.28
N SER A 75 0.50 -6.82 -18.43
CA SER A 75 0.54 -6.65 -16.97
C SER A 75 1.67 -5.73 -16.51
N ASP A 76 2.77 -5.74 -17.25
CA ASP A 76 3.95 -4.95 -16.96
C ASP A 76 3.83 -3.52 -17.48
N TYR A 77 2.85 -3.23 -18.34
CA TYR A 77 2.66 -1.89 -18.89
C TYR A 77 1.99 -0.97 -17.86
N PRO A 78 2.31 0.33 -17.85
CA PRO A 78 1.64 1.30 -16.99
C PRO A 78 0.16 1.40 -17.35
N SER A 79 -0.67 1.64 -16.33
CA SER A 79 -2.10 1.88 -16.53
C SER A 79 -2.34 3.20 -17.28
N SER A 80 -3.46 3.30 -18.02
CA SER A 80 -3.85 4.54 -18.72
C SER A 80 -3.89 5.76 -17.79
N LYS A 81 -4.26 5.55 -16.52
CA LYS A 81 -4.24 6.60 -15.48
C LYS A 81 -2.83 7.06 -15.15
N GLN A 82 -1.87 6.13 -15.03
CA GLN A 82 -0.46 6.49 -14.83
C GLN A 82 0.08 7.27 -16.03
N VAL A 83 -0.23 6.82 -17.25
CA VAL A 83 0.20 7.51 -18.48
C VAL A 83 -0.36 8.93 -18.53
N ALA A 84 -1.68 9.11 -18.34
CA ALA A 84 -2.29 10.43 -18.35
C ALA A 84 -1.71 11.37 -17.27
N PHE A 85 -1.41 10.84 -16.09
CA PHE A 85 -0.77 11.62 -15.03
C PHE A 85 0.68 11.99 -15.39
N ALA A 86 1.45 11.05 -15.93
CA ALA A 86 2.81 11.29 -16.38
C ALA A 86 2.86 12.32 -17.51
N GLU A 87 1.96 12.25 -18.48
CA GLU A 87 1.82 13.24 -19.56
C GLU A 87 1.49 14.64 -19.02
N ARG A 88 0.61 14.75 -18.02
CA ARG A 88 0.33 16.03 -17.37
C ARG A 88 1.58 16.62 -16.73
N ILE A 89 2.34 15.79 -16.00
CA ILE A 89 3.63 16.19 -15.41
C ILE A 89 4.61 16.63 -16.51
N ALA A 90 4.73 15.85 -17.58
CA ALA A 90 5.63 16.12 -18.69
C ALA A 90 5.32 17.46 -19.37
N ARG A 91 4.03 17.77 -19.57
CA ARG A 91 3.58 19.08 -20.10
C ARG A 91 3.92 20.23 -19.15
N LEU A 92 3.65 20.07 -17.85
CA LEU A 92 3.93 21.10 -16.85
C LEU A 92 5.43 21.39 -16.71
N LYS A 93 6.27 20.34 -16.71
CA LYS A 93 7.72 20.45 -16.55
C LYS A 93 8.47 20.62 -17.88
N ARG A 94 7.77 20.59 -19.01
CA ARG A 94 8.34 20.60 -20.37
C ARG A 94 9.44 19.54 -20.57
N ASN A 95 9.29 18.40 -19.90
CA ASN A 95 10.22 17.28 -19.96
C ASN A 95 9.45 16.01 -20.36
N PRO A 96 9.68 15.45 -21.55
CA PRO A 96 8.93 14.28 -22.02
C PRO A 96 9.15 13.06 -21.12
N VAL A 97 8.16 12.17 -21.10
CA VAL A 97 8.28 10.87 -20.44
C VAL A 97 9.20 9.98 -21.29
N PRO A 98 10.25 9.36 -20.71
CA PRO A 98 11.10 8.45 -21.45
C PRO A 98 10.35 7.22 -22.01
N PRO A 99 10.65 6.75 -23.24
CA PRO A 99 9.93 5.64 -23.89
C PRO A 99 9.89 4.33 -23.09
N GLU A 100 10.93 4.03 -22.32
CA GLU A 100 11.04 2.85 -21.47
C GLU A 100 9.98 2.82 -20.36
N CYS A 101 9.52 3.99 -19.89
CA CYS A 101 8.47 4.06 -18.89
C CYS A 101 7.14 3.50 -19.41
N PHE A 102 6.90 3.56 -20.73
CA PHE A 102 5.66 3.04 -21.33
C PHE A 102 5.62 1.52 -21.44
N LYS A 103 6.75 0.83 -21.17
CA LYS A 103 6.84 -0.64 -21.20
C LYS A 103 6.86 -1.26 -19.81
N ASP A 104 7.15 -0.46 -18.78
CA ASP A 104 7.29 -0.92 -17.39
C ASP A 104 6.56 0.05 -16.42
N ARG A 105 5.52 -0.45 -15.76
CA ARG A 105 4.70 0.28 -14.79
C ARG A 105 5.50 0.77 -13.58
N ALA A 106 6.54 0.05 -13.18
CA ALA A 106 7.40 0.41 -12.05
C ALA A 106 8.35 1.55 -12.44
N LEU A 107 8.92 1.50 -13.66
CA LEU A 107 9.69 2.64 -14.20
C LEU A 107 8.81 3.89 -14.33
N MET A 108 7.59 3.75 -14.86
CA MET A 108 6.62 4.85 -14.92
C MET A 108 6.33 5.43 -13.53
N SER A 109 6.10 4.58 -12.53
CA SER A 109 5.85 5.03 -11.15
C SER A 109 7.03 5.82 -10.60
N ARG A 110 8.25 5.30 -10.73
CA ARG A 110 9.48 5.98 -10.26
C ARG A 110 9.68 7.32 -10.94
N TRP A 111 9.42 7.40 -12.25
CA TRP A 111 9.50 8.65 -12.99
C TRP A 111 8.46 9.67 -12.51
N ILE A 112 7.21 9.24 -12.32
CA ILE A 112 6.12 10.06 -11.79
C ILE A 112 6.49 10.61 -10.40
N ASP A 113 6.92 9.74 -9.48
CA ASP A 113 7.24 10.13 -8.11
C ASP A 113 8.39 11.13 -8.06
N SER A 114 9.39 10.95 -8.93
CA SER A 114 10.54 11.86 -9.06
C SER A 114 10.17 13.22 -9.69
N ASN A 115 9.08 13.27 -10.46
CA ASN A 115 8.67 14.47 -11.19
C ASN A 115 7.37 15.08 -10.68
N LYS A 116 6.81 14.56 -9.58
CA LYS A 116 5.55 15.04 -9.01
C LYS A 116 5.64 16.54 -8.69
N PRO A 117 4.68 17.36 -9.15
CA PRO A 117 4.67 18.78 -8.82
C PRO A 117 4.55 18.93 -7.29
N ARG A 118 5.42 19.75 -6.70
CA ARG A 118 5.38 20.14 -5.30
C ARG A 118 4.39 21.29 -5.10
#